data_AF-A0AAU8HUF2-F1
#
_entry.id   AF-A0AAU8HUF2-F1
#
_cell.length_a   1.000
_cell.length_b   1.000
_cell.length_c   1.000
_cell.angle_alpha   90.00
_cell.angle_beta   90.00
_cell.angle_gamma   90.00
#
_symmetry.space_group_name_H-M   'P 1'
#
loop_
_entity.id
_entity.type
_entity.pdbx_description
1 polymer ?
#
loop_
_entity_poly.entity_id
_entity_poly.type
_entity_poly.pdbx_seq_one_letter_code
_entity_poly.pdbx_strand_id
1 'polypeptide(L)'
;MLSAEDIRHAENEEGIETLPDWQKDSVKVAQEVIEDEEENYIPLPSEFVIHEYSIMEAFCYNQEGDIRSQLLNSIQKRGAFRRFKDDIIRFGIADKWYKYKEEALKDIAIQWCKSHNVKYN
;
A
#
# COMPACT_ATOMS: atom_id res chain seq x y z
N MET A 1 10.98 -3.50 0.93
CA MET A 1 10.71 -2.18 0.36
C MET A 1 11.97 -1.38 0.57
N LEU A 2 12.63 -0.94 -0.50
CA LEU A 2 13.82 -0.10 -0.40
C LEU A 2 13.40 1.28 0.11
N SER A 3 14.12 1.80 1.10
CA SER A 3 13.86 3.13 1.63
C SER A 3 14.52 4.20 0.74
N ALA A 4 14.05 5.44 0.86
CA ALA A 4 14.69 6.58 0.20
C ALA A 4 16.15 6.80 0.66
N GLU A 5 16.50 6.28 1.85
CA GLU A 5 17.86 6.31 2.38
C GLU A 5 18.76 5.28 1.70
N ASP A 6 18.23 4.08 1.37
CA ASP A 6 18.96 3.04 0.64
C ASP A 6 19.32 3.50 -0.79
N ILE A 7 18.39 4.19 -1.46
CA ILE A 7 18.58 4.75 -2.82
C ILE A 7 19.68 5.82 -2.81
N ARG A 8 19.67 6.73 -1.82
CA ARG A 8 20.70 7.78 -1.70
C ARG A 8 22.09 7.22 -1.36
N HIS A 9 22.15 6.14 -0.59
CA HIS A 9 23.43 5.49 -0.30
C HIS A 9 23.98 4.75 -1.51
N ALA A 10 23.12 4.16 -2.35
CA ALA A 10 23.52 3.57 -3.61
C ALA A 10 24.14 4.58 -4.60
N GLU A 11 23.74 5.86 -4.52
CA GLU A 11 24.27 6.96 -5.34
C GLU A 11 25.56 7.60 -4.77
N ASN A 12 25.98 7.28 -3.53
CA ASN A 12 27.14 7.90 -2.86
C ASN A 12 28.45 7.13 -3.12
N GLU A 13 29.56 7.86 -3.29
CA GLU A 13 30.91 7.29 -3.53
C GLU A 13 31.55 6.61 -2.30
N GLU A 14 30.99 6.78 -1.09
CA GLU A 14 31.41 6.01 0.08
C GLU A 14 30.92 4.56 -0.07
N GLY A 15 31.84 3.69 -0.51
CA GLY A 15 31.51 2.31 -0.86
C GLY A 15 30.82 1.53 0.27
N ILE A 16 29.94 0.60 -0.13
CA ILE A 16 29.15 -0.32 0.70
C ILE A 16 29.95 -0.99 1.84
N GLU A 17 31.28 -1.09 1.71
CA GLU A 17 32.17 -1.66 2.73
C GLU A 17 32.08 -0.95 4.09
N THR A 18 31.77 0.35 4.13
CA THR A 18 31.70 1.14 5.37
C THR A 18 30.37 0.98 6.12
N LEU A 19 29.35 0.39 5.49
CA LEU A 19 28.03 0.21 6.08
C LEU A 19 28.01 -0.94 7.11
N PRO A 20 27.06 -0.95 8.05
CA PRO A 20 26.76 -2.13 8.86
C PRO A 20 26.28 -3.30 7.99
N ASP A 21 26.63 -4.54 8.33
CA ASP A 21 26.29 -5.71 7.52
C ASP A 21 24.78 -5.87 7.25
N TRP A 22 23.93 -5.49 8.22
CA TRP A 22 22.47 -5.53 8.08
C TRP A 22 21.92 -4.53 7.04
N GLN A 23 22.70 -3.51 6.67
CA GLN A 23 22.34 -2.49 5.68
C GLN A 23 22.94 -2.77 4.30
N LYS A 24 24.08 -3.49 4.25
CA LYS A 24 24.77 -3.82 2.98
C LYS A 24 23.87 -4.55 1.99
N ASP A 25 23.08 -5.51 2.46
CA ASP A 25 22.21 -6.30 1.59
C ASP A 25 21.11 -5.45 0.95
N SER A 26 20.51 -4.52 1.70
CA SER A 26 19.50 -3.60 1.17
C SER A 26 20.08 -2.62 0.15
N VAL A 27 21.28 -2.09 0.39
CA VAL A 27 21.94 -1.15 -0.53
C VAL A 27 22.39 -1.83 -1.81
N LYS A 28 22.86 -3.09 -1.75
CA LYS A 28 23.16 -3.89 -2.96
C LYS A 28 21.93 -4.06 -3.84
N VAL A 29 20.79 -4.42 -3.25
CA VAL A 29 19.52 -4.53 -4.00
C VAL A 29 19.11 -3.18 -4.59
N ALA A 30 19.34 -2.06 -3.87
CA ALA A 30 19.08 -0.73 -4.42
C ALA A 30 19.98 -0.39 -5.61
N GLN A 31 21.28 -0.72 -5.54
CA GLN A 31 22.19 -0.54 -6.68
C GLN A 31 21.77 -1.38 -7.88
N GLU A 32 21.43 -2.66 -7.68
CA GLU A 32 20.93 -3.53 -8.76
C GLU A 32 19.68 -2.95 -9.43
N VAL A 33 18.79 -2.30 -8.68
CA VAL A 33 17.60 -1.64 -9.23
C VAL A 33 17.93 -0.33 -9.96
N ILE A 34 18.92 0.44 -9.48
CA ILE A 34 19.31 1.72 -10.09
C ILE A 34 20.12 1.51 -11.38
N GLU A 35 20.99 0.50 -11.40
CA GLU A 35 21.86 0.15 -12.52
C GLU A 35 21.15 -0.71 -13.59
N ASP A 36 19.89 -1.07 -13.37
CA ASP A 36 19.09 -1.88 -14.30
C ASP A 36 18.67 -1.08 -15.54
N GLU A 37 19.50 -1.13 -16.58
CA GLU A 37 19.20 -0.55 -17.90
C GLU A 37 18.13 -1.33 -18.68
N GLU A 38 17.80 -2.56 -18.26
CA GLU A 38 16.88 -3.47 -18.96
C GLU A 38 15.43 -3.40 -18.44
N GLU A 39 15.12 -2.51 -17.48
CA GLU A 39 13.79 -2.32 -16.86
C GLU A 39 13.18 -3.63 -16.29
N ASN A 40 14.02 -4.52 -15.77
CA ASN A 40 13.63 -5.73 -15.06
C ASN A 40 12.86 -5.43 -13.75
N TYR A 41 13.05 -4.25 -13.16
CA TYR A 41 12.33 -3.81 -11.97
C TYR A 41 11.26 -2.77 -12.28
N ILE A 42 10.04 -3.03 -11.81
CA ILE A 42 8.92 -2.10 -11.91
C ILE A 42 8.48 -1.61 -10.53
N PRO A 43 8.22 -0.30 -10.36
CA PRO A 43 7.84 0.25 -9.07
C PRO A 43 6.44 -0.20 -8.68
N LEU A 44 6.29 -0.67 -7.44
CA LEU A 44 4.97 -0.94 -6.87
C LEU A 44 4.08 0.32 -6.95
N PRO A 45 2.75 0.14 -7.07
CA PRO A 45 1.85 1.27 -7.00
C PRO A 45 2.04 1.95 -5.64
N SER A 46 2.20 3.27 -5.63
CA SER A 46 2.39 3.99 -4.38
C SER A 46 1.14 3.91 -3.51
N GLU A 47 1.29 4.12 -2.20
CA GLU A 47 0.15 4.22 -1.28
C GLU A 47 -0.84 5.33 -1.68
N PHE A 48 -0.41 6.30 -2.49
CA PHE A 48 -1.29 7.32 -3.08
C PHE A 48 -2.13 6.81 -4.25
N VAL A 49 -1.62 5.81 -4.99
CA VAL A 49 -2.34 5.10 -6.07
C VAL A 49 -3.31 4.06 -5.48
N ILE A 50 -2.95 3.45 -4.36
CA ILE A 50 -3.87 2.63 -3.57
C ILE A 50 -4.87 3.57 -2.89
N HIS A 51 -5.98 3.84 -3.55
CA HIS A 51 -7.03 4.69 -3.01
C HIS A 51 -7.77 3.99 -1.86
N GLU A 52 -7.13 3.85 -0.69
CA GLU A 52 -7.72 3.24 0.51
C GLU A 52 -9.02 3.95 0.90
N TYR A 53 -9.07 5.27 0.67
CA TYR A 53 -10.30 6.04 0.82
C TYR A 53 -11.44 5.53 -0.10
N SER A 54 -11.15 5.21 -1.35
CA SER A 54 -12.14 4.64 -2.28
C SER A 54 -12.59 3.25 -1.85
N ILE A 55 -11.69 2.42 -1.30
CA ILE A 55 -12.07 1.11 -0.73
C ILE A 55 -12.99 1.32 0.47
N MET A 56 -12.69 2.27 1.35
CA MET A 56 -13.55 2.63 2.48
C MET A 56 -14.93 3.11 2.00
N GLU A 57 -14.97 4.01 1.03
CA GLU A 57 -16.21 4.55 0.46
C GLU A 57 -17.07 3.43 -0.17
N ALA A 58 -16.47 2.56 -0.98
CA ALA A 58 -17.15 1.41 -1.57
C ALA A 58 -17.70 0.45 -0.50
N PHE A 59 -16.93 0.18 0.55
CA PHE A 59 -17.39 -0.60 1.69
C PHE A 59 -18.59 0.03 2.40
N CYS A 60 -18.57 1.36 2.59
CA CYS A 60 -19.69 2.10 3.18
C CYS A 60 -20.96 1.91 2.34
N TYR A 61 -20.86 2.06 1.01
CA TYR A 61 -21.99 1.85 0.10
C TYR A 61 -22.53 0.41 0.13
N ASN A 62 -21.70 -0.58 0.45
CA ASN A 62 -22.11 -1.98 0.58
C ASN A 62 -22.83 -2.30 1.90
N GLN A 63 -22.83 -1.39 2.88
CA GLN A 63 -23.60 -1.58 4.12
C GLN A 63 -25.09 -1.24 3.92
N GLU A 64 -25.95 -1.57 4.86
CA GLU A 64 -27.38 -1.31 4.77
C GLU A 64 -27.87 -0.28 5.79
N GLY A 65 -28.96 0.41 5.44
CA GLY A 65 -29.71 1.28 6.34
C GLY A 65 -28.88 2.35 7.05
N ASP A 66 -29.07 2.45 8.36
CA ASP A 66 -28.42 3.47 9.19
C ASP A 66 -26.90 3.31 9.26
N ILE A 67 -26.38 2.08 9.19
CA ILE A 67 -24.93 1.81 9.19
C ILE A 67 -24.27 2.47 7.97
N ARG A 68 -24.85 2.33 6.77
CA ARG A 68 -24.36 3.01 5.55
C ARG A 68 -24.28 4.51 5.76
N SER A 69 -25.39 5.11 6.20
CA SER A 69 -25.51 6.56 6.37
C SER A 69 -24.50 7.11 7.38
N GLN A 70 -24.32 6.42 8.51
CA GLN A 70 -23.38 6.83 9.55
C GLN A 70 -21.92 6.71 9.08
N LEU A 71 -21.54 5.60 8.43
CA LEU A 71 -20.18 5.43 7.92
C LEU A 71 -19.83 6.46 6.84
N LEU A 72 -20.74 6.71 5.88
CA LEU A 72 -20.55 7.73 4.85
C LEU A 72 -20.37 9.13 5.47
N ASN A 73 -21.13 9.45 6.51
CA ASN A 73 -20.97 10.73 7.22
C ASN A 73 -19.60 10.85 7.89
N SER A 74 -19.12 9.75 8.49
CA SER A 74 -17.86 9.70 9.22
C SER A 74 -16.64 9.88 8.32
N ILE A 75 -16.67 9.35 7.08
CA ILE A 75 -15.53 9.47 6.16
C ILE A 75 -15.42 10.84 5.48
N GLN A 76 -16.49 11.63 5.43
CA GLN A 76 -16.49 12.96 4.80
C GLN A 76 -15.83 14.07 5.63
N LYS A 77 -15.51 13.79 6.90
CA LYS A 77 -15.04 14.80 7.87
C LYS A 77 -13.54 14.64 8.18
N ARG A 78 -12.96 15.65 8.83
CA ARG A 78 -11.60 15.55 9.39
C ARG A 78 -11.50 14.35 10.32
N GLY A 79 -10.45 13.56 10.12
CA GLY A 79 -10.22 12.31 10.86
C GLY A 79 -11.00 11.12 10.31
N ALA A 80 -11.39 11.14 9.03
CA ALA A 80 -12.13 10.09 8.32
C ALA A 80 -11.69 8.66 8.68
N PHE A 81 -10.40 8.36 8.54
CA PHE A 81 -9.84 7.04 8.83
C PHE A 81 -10.04 6.60 10.27
N ARG A 82 -9.80 7.48 11.24
CA ARG A 82 -9.98 7.16 12.66
C ARG A 82 -11.46 6.94 12.97
N ARG A 83 -12.33 7.85 12.52
CA ARG A 83 -13.79 7.76 12.76
C ARG A 83 -14.39 6.52 12.14
N PHE A 84 -13.99 6.19 10.92
CA PHE A 84 -14.40 4.96 10.26
C PHE A 84 -13.99 3.73 11.07
N LYS A 85 -12.73 3.66 11.56
CA LYS A 85 -12.27 2.56 12.44
C LYS A 85 -13.08 2.47 13.72
N ASP A 86 -13.37 3.60 14.35
CA ASP A 86 -14.19 3.65 15.57
C ASP A 86 -15.61 3.13 15.28
N ASP A 87 -16.20 3.51 14.14
CA ASP A 87 -17.56 3.12 13.76
C ASP A 87 -17.68 1.64 13.38
N ILE A 88 -16.75 1.08 12.60
CA ILE A 88 -16.80 -0.36 12.26
C ILE A 88 -16.66 -1.25 13.50
N ILE A 89 -15.92 -0.80 14.52
CA ILE A 89 -15.82 -1.47 15.82
C ILE A 89 -17.16 -1.33 16.56
N ARG A 90 -17.69 -0.11 16.66
CA ARG A 90 -18.97 0.18 17.32
C ARG A 90 -20.14 -0.62 16.74
N PHE A 91 -20.16 -0.81 15.42
CA PHE A 91 -21.19 -1.59 14.72
C PHE A 91 -20.92 -3.09 14.65
N GLY A 92 -19.78 -3.57 15.16
CA GLY A 92 -19.44 -5.00 15.13
C GLY A 92 -19.20 -5.56 13.71
N ILE A 93 -18.74 -4.71 12.78
CA ILE A 93 -18.48 -5.09 11.38
C ILE A 93 -17.00 -4.98 11.00
N ALA A 94 -16.11 -4.87 11.97
CA ALA A 94 -14.66 -4.76 11.74
C ALA A 94 -14.12 -5.93 10.91
N ASP A 95 -14.53 -7.17 11.22
CA ASP A 95 -14.08 -8.36 10.46
C ASP A 95 -14.55 -8.32 9.00
N LYS A 96 -15.77 -7.82 8.75
CA LYS A 96 -16.29 -7.62 7.39
C LYS A 96 -15.46 -6.60 6.64
N TRP A 97 -15.08 -5.50 7.30
CA TRP A 97 -14.21 -4.49 6.72
C TRP A 97 -12.84 -5.07 6.35
N TYR A 98 -12.17 -5.76 7.27
CA TYR A 98 -10.83 -6.27 7.02
C TYR A 98 -10.80 -7.30 5.90
N LYS A 99 -11.80 -8.19 5.85
CA LYS A 99 -11.96 -9.13 4.72
C LYS A 99 -12.19 -8.39 3.40
N TYR A 100 -13.10 -7.42 3.38
CA TYR A 100 -13.37 -6.62 2.17
C TYR A 100 -12.13 -5.86 1.69
N LYS A 101 -11.37 -5.27 2.62
CA LYS A 101 -10.13 -4.56 2.32
C LYS A 101 -9.09 -5.49 1.72
N GLU A 102 -8.91 -6.68 2.28
CA GLU A 102 -7.98 -7.69 1.77
C GLU A 102 -8.33 -8.10 0.33
N GLU A 103 -9.60 -8.41 0.07
CA GLU A 103 -10.10 -8.78 -1.26
C GLU A 103 -9.87 -7.63 -2.27
N ALA A 104 -10.20 -6.39 -1.91
CA ALA A 104 -9.98 -5.23 -2.77
C ALA A 104 -8.49 -4.96 -3.06
N LEU A 105 -7.61 -5.12 -2.07
CA LEU A 105 -6.16 -4.98 -2.25
C LEU A 105 -5.59 -6.08 -3.15
N LYS A 106 -6.09 -7.31 -3.00
CA LYS A 106 -5.74 -8.43 -3.87
C LYS A 106 -6.13 -8.15 -5.32
N ASP A 107 -7.33 -7.62 -5.55
CA ASP A 107 -7.77 -7.25 -6.90
C ASP A 107 -6.89 -6.15 -7.50
N ILE A 108 -6.54 -5.12 -6.73
CA ILE A 108 -5.61 -4.06 -7.16
C ILE A 108 -4.25 -4.65 -7.54
N ALA A 109 -3.69 -5.53 -6.69
CA ALA A 109 -2.41 -6.19 -6.95
C ALA A 109 -2.46 -7.03 -8.24
N ILE A 110 -3.54 -7.80 -8.44
CA ILE A 110 -3.74 -8.59 -9.67
C ILE A 110 -3.82 -7.68 -10.90
N GLN A 111 -4.57 -6.58 -10.84
CA GLN A 111 -4.67 -5.66 -11.97
C GLN A 111 -3.33 -4.99 -12.27
N TRP A 112 -2.59 -4.60 -11.24
CA TRP A 112 -1.25 -4.05 -11.41
C TRP A 112 -0.29 -5.08 -12.04
N CYS A 113 -0.30 -6.33 -11.60
CA CYS A 113 0.51 -7.37 -12.22
C CYS A 113 0.13 -7.57 -13.70
N LYS A 114 -1.17 -7.60 -14.02
CA LYS A 114 -1.65 -7.73 -15.40
C LYS A 114 -1.21 -6.55 -16.27
N SER A 115 -1.31 -5.31 -15.79
CA SER A 115 -0.93 -4.12 -16.56
C SER A 115 0.56 -4.04 -16.86
N HIS A 116 1.39 -4.72 -16.05
CA HIS A 116 2.85 -4.78 -16.23
C HIS A 116 3.34 -6.17 -16.68
N ASN A 117 2.43 -7.05 -17.12
CA ASN A 117 2.74 -8.41 -17.57
C ASN A 117 3.56 -9.26 -16.57
N VAL A 118 3.38 -9.00 -15.27
CA VAL A 118 4.00 -9.77 -14.19
C VAL A 118 3.17 -11.01 -13.89
N LYS A 119 3.84 -12.17 -13.86
CA LYS A 119 3.22 -13.44 -13.45
C LYS A 119 3.05 -13.48 -11.94
N TYR A 120 1.88 -13.91 -11.48
CA TYR A 120 1.55 -14.10 -10.07
C TYR A 120 0.93 -15.49 -9.88
N ASN A 121 1.21 -16.12 -8.73
CA ASN A 121 0.72 -17.47 -8.35
C ASN A 121 -0.11 -17.40 -7.08
#